data_AF-A0A0F9N5W3-F1
#
_entry.id   AF-A0A0F9N5W3-F1
#
_cell.length_a   1.000
_cell.length_b   1.000
_cell.length_c   1.000
_cell.angle_alpha   90.00
_cell.angle_beta   90.00
_cell.angle_gamma   90.00
#
_symmetry.space_group_name_H-M   'P 1'
#
loop_
_entity.id
_entity.type
_entity.pdbx_description
1 polymer ?
#
loop_
_entity_poly.entity_id
_entity_poly.type
_entity_poly.pdbx_seq_one_letter_code
_entity_poly.pdbx_strand_id
1 'polypeptide(L)'
;MTTNSVQAFQPWDRLRQETDKSWAAFILYREMLPFGAKGESRSLFNAGVKLGYKDQKQLEKWSAKYQWANRVAAYDSHKARTSIEIRDASLQEYQKAVTQSLTIQLTVLNEILDRSLGEMKDKMDAGTNPDPLEIKRLAAALREKDDLARRVGSMPTGFIRKTIPDTGEDEDMIFVIGGGAK
;
A
#
# COMPACT_ATOMS: atom_id res chain seq x y z
N MET A 1 25.77 -26.94 11.78
CA MET A 1 24.47 -27.41 12.32
C MET A 1 23.37 -26.82 11.47
N THR A 2 22.85 -27.57 10.51
CA THR A 2 21.76 -27.13 9.62
C THR A 2 20.44 -27.25 10.38
N THR A 3 19.82 -26.12 10.70
CA THR A 3 18.45 -26.07 11.22
C THR A 3 17.52 -26.63 10.16
N ASN A 4 17.18 -27.90 10.30
CA ASN A 4 16.16 -28.57 9.51
C ASN A 4 14.82 -27.96 9.95
N SER A 5 14.41 -26.87 9.31
CA SER A 5 13.12 -26.22 9.57
C SER A 5 12.03 -27.20 9.17
N VAL A 6 11.46 -27.90 10.15
CA VAL A 6 10.28 -28.75 9.95
C VAL A 6 9.17 -27.83 9.48
N GLN A 7 8.90 -27.83 8.17
CA GLN A 7 7.84 -27.03 7.59
C GLN A 7 6.52 -27.50 8.22
N ALA A 8 5.87 -26.61 8.96
CA ALA A 8 4.61 -26.93 9.64
C ALA A 8 3.55 -27.31 8.60
N PHE A 9 2.96 -28.50 8.79
CA PHE A 9 1.92 -29.03 7.90
C PHE A 9 0.73 -28.07 7.84
N GLN A 10 0.44 -27.54 6.66
CA GLN A 10 -0.68 -26.64 6.44
C GLN A 10 -1.97 -27.42 6.17
N PRO A 11 -3.15 -26.87 6.52
CA PRO A 11 -4.42 -27.52 6.23
C PRO A 11 -4.62 -27.88 4.74
N TRP A 12 -4.07 -27.08 3.83
CA TRP A 12 -4.17 -27.29 2.38
C TRP A 12 -3.06 -28.17 1.80
N ASP A 13 -2.16 -28.72 2.61
CA ASP A 13 -1.12 -29.63 2.14
C ASP A 13 -1.66 -31.04 1.89
N ARG A 14 -0.93 -31.83 1.09
CA ARG A 14 -1.32 -33.19 0.72
C ARG A 14 -1.49 -34.07 1.96
N LEU A 15 -2.64 -34.74 2.08
CA LEU A 15 -2.86 -35.70 3.16
C LEU A 15 -2.16 -37.03 2.85
N ARG A 16 -1.62 -37.70 3.87
CA ARG A 16 -0.94 -39.02 3.73
C ARG A 16 -1.83 -40.09 3.06
N GLN A 17 -3.14 -39.97 3.23
CA GLN A 17 -4.13 -40.93 2.74
C GLN A 17 -4.70 -40.58 1.35
N GLU A 18 -4.27 -39.44 0.78
CA GLU A 18 -4.69 -39.02 -0.56
C GLU A 18 -3.94 -39.78 -1.64
N THR A 19 -4.70 -40.33 -2.58
CA THR A 19 -4.13 -40.86 -3.82
C THR A 19 -3.64 -39.71 -4.68
N ASP A 20 -2.67 -39.97 -5.57
CA ASP A 20 -2.14 -38.94 -6.47
C ASP A 20 -3.24 -38.30 -7.31
N LYS A 21 -4.21 -39.11 -7.79
CA LYS A 21 -5.36 -38.62 -8.55
C LYS A 21 -6.23 -37.66 -7.73
N SER A 22 -6.53 -38.00 -6.47
CA SER A 22 -7.32 -37.11 -5.61
C SER A 22 -6.57 -35.83 -5.27
N TRP A 23 -5.25 -35.89 -5.06
CA TRP A 23 -4.43 -34.73 -4.76
C TRP A 23 -4.32 -33.79 -5.96
N ALA A 24 -4.08 -34.32 -7.15
CA ALA A 24 -4.06 -33.51 -8.38
C ALA A 24 -5.42 -32.84 -8.64
N ALA A 25 -6.53 -33.55 -8.42
CA ALA A 25 -7.86 -32.98 -8.54
C ALA A 25 -8.12 -31.87 -7.50
N PHE A 26 -7.64 -32.03 -6.27
CA PHE A 26 -7.72 -31.01 -5.23
C PHE A 26 -6.92 -29.75 -5.60
N ILE A 27 -5.69 -29.89 -6.10
CA ILE A 27 -4.89 -28.74 -6.56
C ILE A 27 -5.68 -27.96 -7.62
N LEU A 28 -6.22 -28.65 -8.62
CA LEU A 28 -7.02 -28.01 -9.67
C LEU A 28 -8.23 -27.29 -9.06
N TYR A 29 -8.99 -27.95 -8.19
CA TYR A 29 -10.16 -27.37 -7.52
C TYR A 29 -9.81 -26.13 -6.68
N ARG A 30 -8.69 -26.16 -5.94
CA ARG A 30 -8.20 -25.04 -5.12
C ARG A 30 -7.86 -23.81 -5.95
N GLU A 31 -7.18 -24.01 -7.09
CA GLU A 31 -6.75 -22.91 -7.98
C GLU A 31 -7.90 -22.32 -8.81
N MET A 32 -9.07 -22.95 -8.84
CA MET A 32 -10.26 -22.35 -9.47
C MET A 32 -10.73 -21.11 -8.69
N LEU A 33 -11.23 -20.12 -9.44
CA LEU A 33 -11.73 -18.88 -8.88
C LEU A 33 -13.02 -19.12 -8.08
N PRO A 34 -13.19 -18.54 -6.88
CA PRO A 34 -14.42 -18.72 -6.09
C PRO A 34 -15.66 -18.21 -6.85
N PHE A 35 -15.50 -17.18 -7.67
CA PHE A 35 -16.54 -16.61 -8.53
C PHE A 35 -15.98 -16.37 -9.93
N GLY A 36 -16.80 -16.56 -10.96
CA GLY A 36 -16.39 -16.41 -12.35
C GLY A 36 -17.52 -16.74 -13.33
N ALA A 37 -17.24 -16.64 -14.63
CA ALA A 37 -18.18 -17.04 -15.66
C ALA A 37 -18.52 -18.55 -15.56
N LYS A 38 -19.59 -18.97 -16.24
CA LYS A 38 -20.01 -20.37 -16.26
C LYS A 38 -18.86 -21.24 -16.80
N GLY A 39 -18.43 -22.23 -16.02
CA GLY A 39 -17.28 -23.10 -16.34
C GLY A 39 -15.96 -22.69 -15.70
N GLU A 40 -15.88 -21.47 -15.14
CA GLU A 40 -14.67 -20.93 -14.52
C GLU A 40 -14.75 -20.84 -13.00
N SER A 41 -15.98 -20.71 -12.47
CA SER A 41 -16.23 -20.70 -11.03
C SER A 41 -15.89 -22.05 -10.38
N ARG A 42 -15.43 -21.99 -9.14
CA ARG A 42 -15.05 -23.16 -8.34
C ARG A 42 -16.30 -23.99 -8.04
N SER A 43 -16.37 -25.16 -8.67
CA SER A 43 -17.38 -26.17 -8.40
C SER A 43 -16.82 -27.56 -8.71
N LEU A 44 -17.34 -28.59 -8.06
CA LEU A 44 -16.94 -29.98 -8.34
C LEU A 44 -17.31 -30.38 -9.77
N PHE A 45 -18.43 -29.86 -10.28
CA PHE A 45 -18.83 -30.04 -11.68
C PHE A 45 -17.77 -29.50 -12.64
N ASN A 46 -17.38 -28.23 -12.51
CA ASN A 46 -16.41 -27.61 -13.40
C ASN A 46 -15.01 -28.25 -13.26
N ALA A 47 -14.61 -28.63 -12.04
CA ALA A 47 -13.38 -29.38 -11.82
C ALA A 47 -13.41 -30.75 -12.51
N GLY A 48 -14.54 -31.46 -12.44
CA GLY A 48 -14.76 -32.73 -13.12
C GLY A 48 -14.67 -32.62 -14.63
N VAL A 49 -15.31 -31.60 -15.21
CA VAL A 49 -15.23 -31.29 -16.65
C VAL A 49 -13.80 -31.03 -17.09
N LYS A 50 -13.04 -30.20 -16.35
CA LYS A 50 -11.63 -29.90 -16.66
C LYS A 50 -10.72 -31.12 -16.57
N LEU A 51 -11.05 -32.06 -15.70
CA LEU A 51 -10.31 -33.32 -15.51
C LEU A 51 -10.78 -34.44 -16.45
N GLY A 52 -11.80 -34.21 -17.29
CA GLY A 52 -12.32 -35.20 -18.24
C GLY A 52 -13.22 -36.28 -17.61
N TYR A 53 -13.77 -36.05 -16.42
CA TYR A 53 -14.72 -36.98 -15.81
C TYR A 53 -16.11 -36.83 -16.42
N LYS A 54 -16.79 -37.97 -16.61
CA LYS A 54 -18.18 -38.02 -17.11
C LYS A 54 -19.20 -37.51 -16.09
N ASP A 55 -18.91 -37.68 -14.79
CA ASP A 55 -19.75 -37.21 -13.69
C ASP A 55 -18.89 -36.66 -12.54
N GLN A 56 -19.52 -35.92 -11.62
CA GLN A 56 -18.85 -35.34 -10.45
C GLN A 56 -18.82 -36.27 -9.23
N LYS A 57 -19.38 -37.48 -9.28
CA LYS A 57 -19.58 -38.33 -8.09
C LYS A 57 -18.26 -38.73 -7.44
N GLN A 58 -17.25 -39.00 -8.26
CA GLN A 58 -15.92 -39.33 -7.78
C GLN A 58 -15.27 -38.15 -7.04
N LEU A 59 -15.47 -36.93 -7.54
CA LEU A 59 -14.97 -35.70 -6.93
C LEU A 59 -15.74 -35.37 -5.65
N GLU A 60 -17.05 -35.58 -5.60
CA GLU A 60 -17.86 -35.45 -4.37
C GLU A 60 -17.34 -36.36 -3.27
N LYS A 61 -17.05 -37.63 -3.60
CA LYS A 61 -16.48 -38.59 -2.66
C LYS A 61 -15.12 -38.14 -2.12
N TRP A 62 -14.23 -37.65 -2.99
CA TRP A 62 -12.92 -37.14 -2.55
C TRP A 62 -13.04 -35.85 -1.75
N SER A 63 -13.88 -34.93 -2.21
CA SER A 63 -14.14 -33.64 -1.57
C SER A 63 -14.65 -33.83 -0.14
N ALA A 64 -15.61 -34.73 0.06
CA ALA A 64 -16.14 -35.08 1.37
C ALA A 64 -15.07 -35.80 2.23
N LYS A 65 -14.41 -36.83 1.68
CA LYS A 65 -13.42 -37.64 2.41
C LYS A 65 -12.22 -36.82 2.88
N TYR A 66 -11.75 -35.88 2.07
CA TYR A 66 -10.54 -35.09 2.32
C TYR A 66 -10.83 -33.62 2.63
N GLN A 67 -12.09 -33.29 2.95
CA GLN A 67 -12.55 -31.98 3.40
C GLN A 67 -12.07 -30.81 2.51
N TRP A 68 -12.22 -30.94 1.19
CA TRP A 68 -11.66 -29.96 0.25
C TRP A 68 -12.13 -28.53 0.54
N ALA A 69 -13.41 -28.32 0.86
CA ALA A 69 -13.95 -26.99 1.16
C ALA A 69 -13.21 -26.31 2.32
N ASN A 70 -12.96 -27.01 3.42
CA ASN A 70 -12.25 -26.48 4.59
C ASN A 70 -10.81 -26.11 4.25
N ARG A 71 -10.14 -26.97 3.48
CA ARG A 71 -8.75 -26.79 3.08
C ARG A 71 -8.58 -25.63 2.11
N VAL A 72 -9.49 -25.51 1.15
CA VAL A 72 -9.52 -24.36 0.22
C VAL A 72 -9.83 -23.07 0.98
N ALA A 73 -10.78 -23.07 1.91
CA ALA A 73 -11.07 -21.89 2.73
C ALA A 73 -9.84 -21.44 3.52
N ALA A 74 -9.11 -22.37 4.15
CA ALA A 74 -7.86 -22.06 4.84
C ALA A 74 -6.79 -21.47 3.90
N TYR A 75 -6.67 -22.01 2.68
CA TYR A 75 -5.74 -21.50 1.67
C TYR A 75 -6.13 -20.12 1.16
N ASP A 76 -7.40 -19.88 0.90
CA ASP A 76 -7.92 -18.58 0.45
C ASP A 76 -7.69 -17.51 1.54
N SER A 77 -7.93 -17.83 2.82
CA SER A 77 -7.61 -16.95 3.94
C SER A 77 -6.12 -16.66 4.05
N HIS A 78 -5.28 -17.68 3.86
CA HIS A 78 -3.82 -17.49 3.84
C HIS A 78 -3.39 -16.57 2.70
N LYS A 79 -3.87 -16.80 1.47
CA LYS A 79 -3.56 -15.94 0.31
C LYS A 79 -4.03 -14.50 0.53
N ALA A 80 -5.23 -14.31 1.10
CA ALA A 80 -5.74 -12.98 1.41
C ALA A 80 -4.83 -12.26 2.41
N ARG A 81 -4.43 -12.93 3.50
CA ARG A 81 -3.50 -12.39 4.49
C ARG A 81 -2.15 -12.04 3.88
N THR A 82 -1.54 -12.97 3.14
CA THR A 82 -0.24 -12.74 2.49
C THR A 82 -0.30 -11.58 1.48
N SER A 83 -1.41 -11.43 0.76
CA SER A 83 -1.61 -10.31 -0.16
C SER A 83 -1.63 -8.96 0.58
N ILE A 84 -2.32 -8.90 1.73
CA ILE A 84 -2.34 -7.72 2.59
C ILE A 84 -0.93 -7.42 3.13
N GLU A 85 -0.24 -8.43 3.66
CA GLU A 85 1.13 -8.29 4.19
C GLU A 85 2.11 -7.77 3.14
N ILE A 86 2.09 -8.33 1.92
CA ILE A 86 2.95 -7.88 0.81
C ILE A 86 2.62 -6.45 0.43
N ARG A 87 1.33 -6.11 0.32
CA ARG A 87 0.89 -4.76 -0.02
C ARG A 87 1.34 -3.75 1.02
N ASP A 88 1.15 -4.07 2.30
CA ASP A 88 1.48 -3.19 3.41
C ASP A 88 3.00 -3.01 3.53
N ALA A 89 3.78 -4.07 3.34
CA ALA A 89 5.25 -3.99 3.26
C ALA A 89 5.72 -3.11 2.09
N SER A 90 5.12 -3.30 0.90
CA SER A 90 5.43 -2.51 -0.28
C SER A 90 5.10 -1.02 -0.07
N LEU A 91 3.99 -0.74 0.62
CA LEU A 91 3.58 0.62 0.96
C LEU A 91 4.57 1.27 1.94
N GLN A 92 5.03 0.54 2.95
CA GLN A 92 6.03 1.03 3.91
C GLN A 92 7.37 1.31 3.23
N GLU A 93 7.84 0.43 2.34
CA GLU A 93 9.07 0.65 1.57
C GLU A 93 8.94 1.88 0.66
N TYR A 94 7.81 2.03 -0.01
CA TYR A 94 7.52 3.20 -0.84
C TYR A 94 7.52 4.48 0.00
N GLN A 95 6.83 4.50 1.14
CA GLN A 95 6.81 5.64 2.05
C GLN A 95 8.23 6.03 2.51
N LYS A 96 9.04 5.04 2.92
CA LYS A 96 10.43 5.27 3.32
C LYS A 96 11.26 5.89 2.19
N ALA A 97 11.14 5.35 0.97
CA ALA A 97 11.86 5.88 -0.19
C ALA A 97 11.45 7.32 -0.52
N VAL A 98 10.15 7.62 -0.47
CA VAL A 98 9.62 8.97 -0.68
C VAL A 98 10.13 9.92 0.41
N THR A 99 10.04 9.57 1.68
CA THR A 99 10.54 10.39 2.79
C THR A 99 12.02 10.67 2.63
N GLN A 100 12.84 9.65 2.34
CA GLN A 100 14.29 9.83 2.11
C GLN A 100 14.58 10.79 0.95
N SER A 101 13.89 10.62 -0.18
CA SER A 101 14.03 11.51 -1.34
C SER A 101 13.67 12.96 -0.98
N LEU A 102 12.55 13.16 -0.28
CA LEU A 102 12.13 14.49 0.17
C LEU A 102 13.10 15.11 1.18
N THR A 103 13.68 14.31 2.09
CA THR A 103 14.71 14.79 3.02
C THR A 103 15.96 15.27 2.28
N ILE A 104 16.40 14.54 1.25
CA ILE A 104 17.54 14.96 0.42
C ILE A 104 17.19 16.27 -0.31
N GLN A 105 16.01 16.37 -0.93
CA GLN A 105 15.56 17.59 -1.61
C GLN A 105 15.51 18.78 -0.65
N LEU A 106 14.97 18.60 0.56
CA LEU A 106 14.92 19.63 1.58
C LEU A 106 16.32 20.08 2.02
N THR A 107 17.26 19.14 2.17
CA THR A 107 18.66 19.45 2.54
C THR A 107 19.33 20.30 1.46
N VAL A 108 19.23 19.89 0.19
CA VAL A 108 19.77 20.65 -0.94
C VAL A 108 19.14 22.03 -1.03
N LEU A 109 17.81 22.13 -0.86
CA LEU A 109 17.10 23.39 -0.88
C LEU A 109 17.54 24.31 0.27
N ASN A 110 17.77 23.78 1.47
CA ASN A 110 18.32 24.55 2.59
C ASN A 110 19.68 25.14 2.25
N GLU A 111 20.61 24.35 1.71
CA GLU A 111 21.95 24.84 1.36
C GLU A 111 21.93 25.91 0.26
N ILE A 112 21.02 25.80 -0.71
CA ILE A 112 20.86 26.80 -1.76
C ILE A 112 20.28 28.09 -1.15
N LEU A 113 19.24 27.98 -0.33
CA LEU A 113 18.60 29.12 0.33
C LEU A 113 19.58 29.87 1.24
N ASP A 114 20.38 29.16 2.04
CA ASP A 114 21.35 29.79 2.94
C ASP A 114 22.42 30.57 2.16
N ARG A 115 22.91 30.01 1.04
CA ARG A 115 23.82 30.72 0.13
C ARG A 115 23.18 31.95 -0.51
N SER A 116 21.99 31.81 -1.08
CA SER A 116 21.28 32.92 -1.71
C SER A 116 20.92 34.04 -0.73
N LEU A 117 20.55 33.69 0.51
CA LEU A 117 20.32 34.65 1.58
C LEU A 117 21.60 35.39 1.97
N GLY A 118 22.73 34.68 2.06
CA GLY A 118 24.05 35.27 2.29
C GLY A 118 24.44 36.27 1.21
N GLU A 119 24.36 35.87 -0.06
CA GLU A 119 24.66 36.75 -1.20
C GLU A 119 23.77 37.99 -1.25
N MET A 120 22.48 37.84 -0.94
CA MET A 120 21.53 38.95 -0.90
C MET A 120 21.87 39.92 0.24
N LYS A 121 22.22 39.39 1.42
CA LYS A 121 22.66 40.19 2.56
C LYS A 121 23.94 40.98 2.22
N ASP A 122 24.92 40.33 1.60
CA ASP A 122 26.18 40.99 1.21
C ASP A 122 25.95 42.11 0.20
N LYS A 123 25.07 41.91 -0.79
CA LYS A 123 24.64 42.98 -1.73
C LYS A 123 24.02 44.17 -0.99
N MET A 124 23.12 43.90 -0.05
CA MET A 124 22.46 44.94 0.75
C MET A 124 23.45 45.70 1.62
N ASP A 125 24.37 45.01 2.29
CA ASP A 125 25.43 45.60 3.12
C ASP A 125 26.38 46.46 2.27
N ALA A 126 26.61 46.09 1.00
CA ALA A 126 27.34 46.88 0.02
C ALA A 126 26.53 48.05 -0.60
N GLY A 127 25.31 48.31 -0.12
CA GLY A 127 24.45 49.39 -0.62
C GLY A 127 23.80 49.13 -1.97
N THR A 128 23.86 47.89 -2.48
CA THR A 128 23.20 47.47 -3.71
C THR A 128 21.81 46.95 -3.38
N ASN A 129 20.78 47.54 -3.99
CA ASN A 129 19.40 47.09 -3.78
C ASN A 129 19.15 45.79 -4.57
N PRO A 130 18.62 44.72 -3.96
CA PRO A 130 18.33 43.47 -4.65
C PRO A 130 17.26 43.65 -5.73
N ASP A 131 17.37 42.91 -6.83
CA ASP A 131 16.36 42.90 -7.89
C ASP A 131 15.03 42.33 -7.36
N PRO A 132 13.88 43.00 -7.54
CA PRO A 132 12.56 42.46 -7.20
C PRO A 132 12.29 41.04 -7.70
N LEU A 133 12.85 40.64 -8.84
CA LEU A 133 12.72 39.27 -9.35
C LEU A 133 13.51 38.26 -8.50
N GLU A 134 14.70 38.62 -8.00
CA GLU A 134 15.48 37.81 -7.07
C GLU A 134 14.71 37.60 -5.75
N ILE A 135 14.11 38.66 -5.21
CA ILE A 135 13.28 38.61 -3.99
C ILE A 135 12.08 37.67 -4.20
N LYS A 136 11.40 37.77 -5.34
CA LYS A 136 10.23 36.92 -5.65
C LYS A 136 10.61 35.44 -5.78
N ARG A 137 11.75 35.13 -6.42
CA ARG A 137 12.26 33.75 -6.54
C ARG A 137 12.61 33.17 -5.17
N LEU A 138 13.28 33.97 -4.33
CA LEU A 138 13.63 33.55 -2.97
C LEU A 138 12.38 33.30 -2.10
N ALA A 139 11.38 34.18 -2.17
CA ALA A 139 10.12 33.99 -1.48
C ALA A 139 9.37 32.73 -1.94
N ALA A 140 9.43 32.39 -3.23
CA ALA A 140 8.85 31.15 -3.75
C ALA A 140 9.60 29.91 -3.23
N ALA A 141 10.93 29.93 -3.25
CA ALA A 141 11.77 28.84 -2.75
C ALA A 141 11.58 28.60 -1.23
N LEU A 142 11.37 29.66 -0.44
CA LEU A 142 11.05 29.55 1.00
C LEU A 142 9.69 28.88 1.24
N ARG A 143 8.69 29.12 0.38
CA ARG A 143 7.39 28.43 0.47
C ARG A 143 7.53 26.95 0.13
N GLU A 144 8.26 26.64 -0.93
CA GLU A 144 8.51 25.26 -1.33
C GLU A 144 9.28 24.48 -0.25
N LYS A 145 10.21 25.14 0.45
CA LYS A 145 10.86 24.58 1.64
C LYS A 145 9.87 24.24 2.75
N ASP A 146 8.96 25.16 3.10
CA ASP A 146 7.96 24.92 4.14
C ASP A 146 7.03 23.74 3.76
N ASP A 147 6.58 23.69 2.51
CA ASP A 147 5.77 22.57 2.01
C ASP A 147 6.53 21.24 2.06
N LEU A 148 7.79 21.21 1.62
CA LEU A 148 8.63 20.01 1.66
C LEU A 148 8.88 19.55 3.11
N ALA A 149 9.19 20.47 4.03
CA ALA A 149 9.38 20.17 5.45
C ALA A 149 8.11 19.56 6.07
N ARG A 150 6.94 20.08 5.69
CA ARG A 150 5.65 19.52 6.11
C ARG A 150 5.43 18.11 5.55
N ARG A 151 5.72 17.84 4.27
CA ARG A 151 5.59 16.47 3.70
C ARG A 151 6.49 15.48 4.41
N VAL A 152 7.74 15.85 4.69
CA VAL A 152 8.68 15.02 5.46
C VAL A 152 8.14 14.75 6.86
N GLY A 153 7.56 15.77 7.51
CA GLY A 153 6.91 15.66 8.83
C GLY A 153 5.52 15.03 8.81
N SER A 154 5.03 14.50 7.68
CA SER A 154 3.65 14.03 7.50
C SER A 154 2.56 15.06 7.87
N MET A 155 2.90 16.35 7.76
CA MET A 155 2.00 17.47 8.02
C MET A 155 1.33 17.93 6.71
N PRO A 156 0.09 18.47 6.78
CA PRO A 156 -0.61 18.98 5.60
C PRO A 156 0.13 20.14 4.91
N THR A 157 0.29 20.07 3.58
CA THR A 157 0.95 21.12 2.77
C THR A 157 -0.02 22.14 2.17
N GLY A 158 -1.12 22.40 2.86
CA GLY A 158 -2.10 23.37 2.41
C GLY A 158 -2.89 23.91 3.58
N PHE A 159 -3.04 25.23 3.63
CA PHE A 159 -4.08 25.86 4.42
C PHE A 159 -5.36 25.83 3.57
N ILE A 160 -6.33 24.96 3.87
CA ILE A 160 -7.67 25.11 3.32
C ILE A 160 -8.28 26.34 4.00
N ARG A 161 -8.27 27.49 3.32
CA ARG A 161 -9.00 28.66 3.77
C ARG A 161 -10.49 28.41 3.51
N LYS A 162 -11.19 27.79 4.46
CA LYS A 162 -12.65 27.96 4.52
C LYS A 162 -12.89 29.37 5.05
N THR A 163 -13.35 30.28 4.18
CA THR A 163 -14.02 31.49 4.65
C THR A 163 -15.27 31.04 5.39
N ILE A 164 -15.21 31.10 6.73
CA ILE A 164 -16.39 31.01 7.58
C ILE A 164 -17.23 32.25 7.21
N PRO A 165 -18.51 32.10 6.82
CA PRO A 165 -19.36 33.28 6.68
C PRO A 165 -19.38 33.97 8.04
N ASP A 166 -19.16 35.27 8.04
CA ASP A 166 -19.20 36.13 9.22
C ASP A 166 -20.58 36.00 9.89
N THR A 167 -20.71 35.01 10.78
CA THR A 167 -21.78 34.95 11.78
C THR A 167 -21.12 35.49 13.03
N GLY A 168 -21.21 36.81 13.18
CA GLY A 168 -20.74 37.50 14.36
C GLY A 168 -21.35 36.88 15.60
N GLU A 169 -20.51 36.23 16.39
CA GLU A 169 -20.53 36.17 17.83
C GLU A 169 -19.29 35.37 18.25
N ASP A 170 -18.47 36.00 19.08
CA ASP A 170 -17.31 35.40 19.71
C ASP A 170 -17.73 34.12 20.43
N GLU A 171 -17.05 33.00 20.17
CA GLU A 171 -16.51 32.09 21.20
C GLU A 171 -15.91 30.82 20.55
N ASP A 172 -14.71 30.49 21.04
CA ASP A 172 -13.94 29.25 20.85
C ASP A 172 -13.51 28.84 19.43
N MET A 173 -12.27 29.21 19.10
CA MET A 173 -11.50 28.60 18.01
C MET A 173 -11.25 27.12 18.28
N ILE A 174 -12.15 26.25 17.82
CA ILE A 174 -11.93 24.81 17.79
C ILE A 174 -11.18 24.45 16.51
N PHE A 175 -9.90 24.08 16.65
CA PHE A 175 -9.10 23.51 15.58
C PHE A 175 -9.51 22.05 15.34
N VAL A 176 -10.20 21.78 14.22
CA VAL A 176 -10.46 20.41 13.79
C VAL A 176 -9.29 19.94 12.91
N ILE A 177 -8.47 19.06 13.46
CA ILE A 177 -7.43 18.33 12.72
C ILE A 177 -8.12 17.17 11.99
N GLY A 178 -8.32 17.30 10.68
CA GLY A 178 -8.96 16.23 9.91
C GLY A 178 -8.85 16.37 8.40
N GLY A 179 -7.98 15.55 7.81
CA GLY A 179 -8.37 14.59 6.77
C GLY A 179 -8.50 15.06 5.32
N GLY A 180 -7.66 14.49 4.46
CA GLY A 180 -8.14 13.93 3.20
C GLY A 180 -7.60 14.53 1.90
N ALA A 181 -6.81 13.69 1.23
CA ALA A 181 -6.49 13.66 -0.20
C ALA A 181 -7.53 14.26 -1.16
N LYS A 182 -7.03 14.90 -2.22
CA LYS A 182 -7.23 14.48 -3.62
C LYS A 182 -6.08 14.99 -4.48
#